data_AF-A0A3D4USG9-F1
#
_entry.id   AF-A0A3D4USG9-F1
#
_cell.length_a   1.000
_cell.length_b   1.000
_cell.length_c   1.000
_cell.angle_alpha   90.00
_cell.angle_beta   90.00
_cell.angle_gamma   90.00
#
_symmetry.space_group_name_H-M   'P 1'
#
loop_
_entity.id
_entity.type
_entity.pdbx_description
1 polymer ?
#
loop_
_entity_poly.entity_id
_entity_poly.type
_entity_poly.pdbx_seq_one_letter_code
_entity_poly.pdbx_strand_id
1 'polypeptide(L)'
;MSHIDSFKHELVGLLGYLPVYHPLEKIDGDFKCDSSQLLLGGGSGEHPALVIENPTSAVAYFLTEIIEHEKELEHWEEIISPYLNYDLTELLTFYEWDIERFSSFHKMSKSKSLPNPSNGNDIERWLILGIGEFIFFSMPELAGELINKLENPYENFHHMSYNNIMIVPPNFPVYANGGNKFFKKEKSL
;
A
#
# COMPACT_ATOMS: atom_id res chain seq x y z
N MET A 1 -9.24 21.31 -1.91
CA MET A 1 -9.19 20.23 -2.90
C MET A 1 -7.75 19.79 -2.98
N SER A 2 -7.54 18.48 -2.91
CA SER A 2 -6.22 17.87 -2.97
C SER A 2 -5.78 17.80 -4.44
N HIS A 3 -4.48 17.79 -4.72
CA HIS A 3 -3.93 17.69 -6.07
C HIS A 3 -4.46 16.45 -6.81
N ILE A 4 -4.59 15.32 -6.10
CA ILE A 4 -5.12 14.07 -6.66
C ILE A 4 -6.56 14.19 -7.18
N ASP A 5 -7.36 15.14 -6.68
CA ASP A 5 -8.74 15.36 -7.16
C ASP A 5 -8.78 15.75 -8.65
N SER A 6 -7.65 16.24 -9.18
CA SER A 6 -7.48 16.65 -10.58
C SER A 6 -7.26 15.48 -11.54
N PHE A 7 -6.95 14.28 -11.03
CA PHE A 7 -6.60 13.10 -11.81
C PHE A 7 -7.52 11.93 -11.51
N LYS A 8 -7.75 11.05 -12.48
CA LYS A 8 -8.54 9.83 -12.27
C LYS A 8 -7.86 8.91 -11.28
N HIS A 9 -8.55 8.58 -10.21
CA HIS A 9 -8.05 7.69 -9.16
C HIS A 9 -9.20 6.98 -8.45
N GLU A 10 -8.92 5.82 -7.86
CA GLU A 10 -9.87 5.08 -7.04
C GLU A 10 -9.39 4.97 -5.58
N LEU A 11 -10.32 5.05 -4.64
CA LEU A 11 -10.03 4.80 -3.23
C LEU A 11 -9.89 3.30 -3.01
N VAL A 12 -8.76 2.91 -2.43
CA VAL A 12 -8.41 1.54 -2.07
C VAL A 12 -8.76 1.29 -0.60
N GLY A 13 -8.42 2.21 0.29
CA GLY A 13 -8.71 2.08 1.70
C GLY A 13 -8.20 3.24 2.52
N LEU A 14 -8.09 3.03 3.84
CA LEU A 14 -7.59 4.02 4.79
C LEU A 14 -6.50 3.38 5.66
N LEU A 15 -5.33 4.02 5.75
CA LEU A 15 -4.30 3.74 6.74
C LEU A 15 -4.43 4.75 7.89
N GLY A 16 -5.12 4.35 8.96
CA GLY A 16 -5.49 5.28 10.02
C GLY A 16 -6.37 6.41 9.46
N TYR A 17 -5.88 7.65 9.50
CA TYR A 17 -6.57 8.79 8.90
C TYR A 17 -6.18 9.04 7.44
N LEU A 18 -5.10 8.42 6.94
CA LEU A 18 -4.60 8.68 5.59
C LEU A 18 -5.37 7.84 4.56
N PRO A 19 -5.94 8.46 3.52
CA PRO A 19 -6.51 7.70 2.42
C PRO A 19 -5.42 7.03 1.60
N VAL A 20 -5.74 5.85 1.07
CA VAL A 20 -4.90 5.09 0.14
C VAL A 20 -5.61 5.04 -1.20
N TYR A 21 -4.94 5.50 -2.24
CA TYR A 21 -5.47 5.57 -3.59
C TYR A 21 -4.66 4.73 -4.56
N HIS A 22 -5.33 4.29 -5.62
CA HIS A 22 -4.72 3.72 -6.81
C HIS A 22 -4.99 4.67 -8.00
N PRO A 23 -3.94 5.22 -8.62
CA PRO A 23 -4.11 6.06 -9.81
C PRO A 23 -4.65 5.26 -10.99
N LEU A 24 -5.52 5.87 -11.79
CA LEU A 24 -6.06 5.28 -13.02
C LEU A 24 -5.45 5.92 -14.27
N GLU A 25 -4.59 6.91 -14.09
CA GLU A 25 -3.82 7.57 -15.12
C GLU A 25 -2.49 8.08 -14.54
N LYS A 26 -1.56 8.43 -15.42
CA LYS A 26 -0.28 9.01 -15.02
C LYS A 26 -0.49 10.41 -14.44
N ILE A 27 0.08 10.64 -13.27
CA ILE A 27 0.10 11.92 -12.55
C ILE A 27 1.49 12.52 -12.68
N ASP A 28 1.56 13.77 -13.11
CA ASP A 28 2.80 14.54 -13.20
C ASP A 28 2.51 15.99 -12.78
N GLY A 29 2.69 16.27 -11.48
CA GLY A 29 2.41 17.58 -10.88
C GLY A 29 3.12 17.74 -9.54
N ASP A 30 2.38 18.08 -8.48
CA ASP A 30 2.93 18.26 -7.12
C ASP A 30 3.58 16.96 -6.59
N PHE A 31 3.15 15.83 -7.14
CA PHE A 31 3.80 14.54 -7.03
C PHE A 31 3.74 13.81 -8.38
N LYS A 32 4.54 12.75 -8.52
CA LYS A 32 4.53 11.89 -9.71
C LYS A 32 4.13 10.49 -9.32
N CYS A 33 3.17 9.91 -10.03
CA CYS A 33 2.69 8.57 -9.76
C CYS A 33 1.99 8.00 -11.00
N ASP A 34 1.88 6.69 -11.15
CA ASP A 34 1.07 6.08 -12.21
C ASP A 34 0.28 4.85 -11.73
N SER A 35 -0.42 4.20 -12.66
CA SER A 35 -1.32 3.07 -12.37
C SER A 35 -0.60 1.77 -12.00
N SER A 36 0.73 1.77 -11.91
CA SER A 36 1.51 0.65 -11.36
C SER A 36 1.82 0.82 -9.87
N GLN A 37 1.39 1.93 -9.26
CA GLN A 37 1.80 2.37 -7.93
C GLN A 37 0.59 2.60 -7.00
N LEU A 38 0.85 2.74 -5.70
CA LEU A 38 -0.12 3.19 -4.72
C LEU A 38 0.29 4.54 -4.14
N LEU A 39 -0.71 5.33 -3.75
CA LEU A 39 -0.51 6.62 -3.11
C LEU A 39 -1.19 6.66 -1.74
N LEU A 40 -0.48 7.15 -0.73
CA LEU A 40 -1.04 7.55 0.55
C LEU A 40 -1.16 9.07 0.61
N GLY A 41 -2.29 9.57 1.12
CA GLY A 41 -2.61 10.99 1.04
C GLY A 41 -2.99 11.39 -0.39
N GLY A 42 -2.84 12.66 -0.76
CA GLY A 42 -3.33 13.13 -2.06
C GLY A 42 -2.63 14.34 -2.66
N GLY A 43 -1.58 14.86 -2.01
CA GLY A 43 -0.85 16.06 -2.44
C GLY A 43 -1.67 17.34 -2.26
N SER A 44 -1.04 18.40 -1.74
CA SER A 44 -1.63 19.70 -1.35
C SER A 44 -2.89 19.70 -0.44
N GLY A 45 -2.94 20.63 0.52
CA GLY A 45 -4.06 20.74 1.47
C GLY A 45 -3.87 19.96 2.78
N GLU A 46 -4.75 18.98 3.08
CA GLU A 46 -4.81 18.33 4.40
C GLU A 46 -3.72 17.28 4.64
N HIS A 47 -3.32 16.54 3.60
CA HIS A 47 -2.34 15.44 3.69
C HIS A 47 -1.35 15.44 2.51
N PRO A 48 -0.02 15.51 2.76
CA PRO A 48 0.99 15.39 1.71
C PRO A 48 0.97 14.01 1.05
N ALA A 49 1.58 13.90 -0.13
CA ALA A 49 1.58 12.68 -0.93
C ALA A 49 2.76 11.76 -0.54
N LEU A 50 2.49 10.46 -0.40
CA LEU A 50 3.52 9.42 -0.26
C LEU A 50 3.27 8.34 -1.29
N VAL A 51 4.19 8.16 -2.23
CA VAL A 51 4.10 7.18 -3.31
C VAL A 51 4.85 5.91 -2.93
N ILE A 52 4.19 4.77 -3.15
CA ILE A 52 4.79 3.43 -3.08
C ILE A 52 5.34 3.12 -4.47
N GLU A 53 6.66 3.22 -4.61
CA GLU A 53 7.32 3.26 -5.92
C GLU A 53 7.28 1.91 -6.65
N ASN A 54 7.43 0.81 -5.91
CA ASN A 54 7.44 -0.55 -6.45
C ASN A 54 6.62 -1.50 -5.58
N PRO A 55 5.31 -1.66 -5.88
CA PRO A 55 4.44 -2.62 -5.22
C PRO A 55 4.94 -4.08 -5.23
N THR A 56 5.57 -4.54 -6.32
CA THR A 56 6.15 -5.89 -6.38
C THR A 56 7.23 -6.08 -5.32
N SER A 57 8.14 -5.13 -5.19
CA SER A 57 9.19 -5.17 -4.16
C SER A 57 8.61 -5.10 -2.75
N ALA A 58 7.55 -4.33 -2.52
CA ALA A 58 6.87 -4.32 -1.21
C ALA A 58 6.31 -5.71 -0.86
N VAL A 59 5.70 -6.41 -1.82
CA VAL A 59 5.26 -7.81 -1.64
C VAL A 59 6.46 -8.73 -1.39
N ALA A 60 7.56 -8.54 -2.11
CA ALA A 60 8.78 -9.33 -1.90
C ALA A 60 9.30 -9.22 -0.46
N TYR A 61 9.40 -8.00 0.08
CA TYR A 61 9.80 -7.75 1.47
C TYR A 61 8.85 -8.41 2.48
N PHE A 62 7.55 -8.33 2.25
CA PHE A 62 6.56 -9.03 3.06
C PHE A 62 6.78 -10.54 3.06
N LEU A 63 6.96 -11.15 1.88
CA LEU A 63 7.13 -12.59 1.77
C LEU A 63 8.45 -13.06 2.38
N THR A 64 9.53 -12.28 2.28
CA THR A 64 10.79 -12.59 2.98
C THR A 64 10.58 -12.69 4.48
N GLU A 65 9.85 -11.74 5.08
CA GLU A 65 9.54 -11.77 6.51
C GLU A 65 8.72 -12.99 6.92
N ILE A 66 7.79 -13.42 6.06
CA ILE A 66 6.97 -14.61 6.30
C ILE A 66 7.83 -15.88 6.25
N ILE A 67 8.76 -15.99 5.29
CA ILE A 67 9.64 -17.16 5.15
C ILE A 67 10.52 -17.37 6.38
N GLU A 68 10.96 -16.29 7.04
CA GLU A 68 11.74 -16.41 8.30
C GLU A 68 10.95 -17.14 9.41
N HIS A 69 9.63 -17.13 9.33
CA HIS A 69 8.73 -17.75 10.31
C HIS A 69 8.08 -19.05 9.81
N GLU A 70 7.85 -19.17 8.50
CA GLU A 70 7.16 -20.28 7.85
C GLU A 70 8.11 -21.03 6.90
N LYS A 71 8.91 -21.93 7.46
CA LYS A 71 9.96 -22.65 6.72
C LYS A 71 9.48 -23.46 5.53
N GLU A 72 8.21 -23.84 5.51
CA GLU A 72 7.61 -24.54 4.38
C GLU A 72 7.63 -23.69 3.10
N LEU A 73 7.74 -22.37 3.23
CA LEU A 73 7.81 -21.40 2.15
C LEU A 73 9.25 -21.03 1.73
N GLU A 74 10.30 -21.61 2.35
CA GLU A 74 11.73 -21.33 2.00
C GLU A 74 12.00 -21.49 0.49
N HIS A 75 11.28 -22.39 -0.19
CA HIS A 75 11.42 -22.59 -1.63
C HIS A 75 11.02 -21.37 -2.49
N TRP A 76 10.34 -20.37 -1.93
CA TRP A 76 10.02 -19.11 -2.62
C TRP A 76 11.19 -18.11 -2.64
N GLU A 77 12.24 -18.30 -1.84
CA GLU A 77 13.36 -17.36 -1.73
C GLU A 77 14.00 -17.04 -3.08
N GLU A 78 14.25 -18.06 -3.91
CA GLU A 78 14.84 -17.89 -5.24
C GLU A 78 13.92 -17.05 -6.16
N ILE A 79 12.61 -17.18 -6.01
CA ILE A 79 11.60 -16.45 -6.79
C ILE A 79 11.51 -14.99 -6.35
N ILE A 80 11.63 -14.73 -5.04
CA ILE A 80 11.49 -13.42 -4.41
C ILE A 80 12.77 -12.59 -4.57
N SER A 81 13.94 -13.22 -4.47
CA SER A 81 15.24 -12.54 -4.44
C SER A 81 15.47 -11.48 -5.55
N PRO A 82 15.01 -11.66 -6.81
CA PRO A 82 15.22 -10.65 -7.85
C PRO A 82 14.44 -9.34 -7.61
N TYR A 83 13.49 -9.33 -6.69
CA TYR A 83 12.63 -8.18 -6.37
C TYR A 83 13.09 -7.41 -5.13
N LEU A 84 14.15 -7.86 -4.45
CA LEU A 84 14.73 -7.24 -3.25
C LEU A 84 15.91 -6.30 -3.55
N ASN A 85 15.97 -5.77 -4.77
CA ASN A 85 17.10 -4.97 -5.27
C ASN A 85 17.02 -3.47 -4.90
N TYR A 86 16.02 -3.06 -4.13
CA TYR A 86 15.77 -1.67 -3.77
C TYR A 86 15.90 -1.49 -2.26
N ASP A 87 16.52 -0.40 -1.81
CA ASP A 87 16.44 -0.04 -0.39
C ASP A 87 15.00 0.32 -0.02
N LEU A 88 14.57 0.07 1.22
CA LEU A 88 13.24 0.43 1.70
C LEU A 88 12.92 1.93 1.50
N THR A 89 13.94 2.78 1.60
CA THR A 89 13.82 4.22 1.36
C THR A 89 13.59 4.57 -0.11
N GLU A 90 14.03 3.74 -1.05
CA GLU A 90 13.79 3.90 -2.49
C GLU A 90 12.38 3.44 -2.89
N LEU A 91 11.72 2.65 -2.03
CA LEU A 91 10.32 2.24 -2.23
C LEU A 91 9.30 3.30 -1.82
N LEU A 92 9.74 4.37 -1.16
CA LEU A 92 8.90 5.38 -0.53
C LEU A 92 9.33 6.79 -0.94
N THR A 93 8.54 7.44 -1.80
CA THR A 93 8.79 8.86 -2.14
C THR A 93 7.81 9.76 -1.41
N PHE A 94 8.35 10.56 -0.50
CA PHE A 94 7.61 11.56 0.28
C PHE A 94 7.60 12.91 -0.44
N TYR A 95 6.44 13.35 -0.91
CA TYR A 95 6.25 14.65 -1.56
C TYR A 95 5.68 15.68 -0.60
N GLU A 96 6.41 16.77 -0.37
CA GLU A 96 6.02 17.90 0.49
C GLU A 96 5.74 17.53 1.97
N TRP A 97 6.36 16.46 2.47
CA TRP A 97 6.28 16.11 3.87
C TRP A 97 7.20 17.00 4.72
N ASP A 98 6.60 17.78 5.61
CA ASP A 98 7.33 18.50 6.65
C ASP A 98 7.45 17.67 7.95
N ILE A 99 8.22 18.20 8.91
CA ILE A 99 8.50 17.55 10.19
C ILE A 99 7.20 17.31 10.99
N GLU A 100 6.21 18.19 10.92
CA GLU A 100 4.95 18.04 11.64
C GLU A 100 4.10 16.90 11.06
N ARG A 101 4.09 16.75 9.73
CA ARG A 101 3.42 15.65 9.03
C ARG A 101 4.11 14.32 9.31
N PHE A 102 5.44 14.26 9.26
CA PHE A 102 6.19 13.08 9.70
C PHE A 102 5.92 12.72 11.16
N SER A 103 5.90 13.71 12.06
CA SER A 103 5.60 13.49 13.48
C SER A 103 4.18 12.96 13.70
N SER A 104 3.20 13.50 12.97
CA SER A 104 1.81 13.06 13.03
C SER A 104 1.64 11.63 12.51
N PHE A 105 2.32 11.29 11.42
CA PHE A 105 2.36 9.94 10.88
C PHE A 105 3.03 8.95 11.84
N HIS A 106 4.17 9.31 12.43
CA HIS A 106 4.86 8.51 13.47
C HIS A 106 3.95 8.26 14.68
N LYS A 107 3.18 9.27 15.09
CA LYS A 107 2.21 9.13 16.19
C LYS A 107 1.06 8.21 15.81
N MET A 108 0.54 8.32 14.58
CA MET A 108 -0.54 7.48 14.07
C MET A 108 -0.12 6.02 13.93
N SER A 109 1.08 5.75 13.41
CA SER A 109 1.58 4.38 13.21
C SER A 109 1.68 3.59 14.52
N LYS A 110 1.91 4.27 15.65
CA LYS A 110 1.95 3.65 17.00
C LYS A 110 0.59 3.57 17.69
N SER A 111 -0.48 4.01 17.04
CA SER A 111 -1.81 4.04 17.66
C SER A 111 -2.31 2.63 17.93
N LYS A 112 -2.72 2.34 19.17
CA LYS A 112 -3.33 1.06 19.56
C LYS A 112 -4.67 0.75 18.87
N SER A 113 -5.21 1.70 18.12
CA SER A 113 -6.43 1.51 17.32
C SER A 113 -6.15 0.87 15.96
N LEU A 114 -4.89 0.83 15.53
CA LEU A 114 -4.49 0.08 14.35
C LEU A 114 -4.45 -1.43 14.66
N PRO A 115 -4.83 -2.31 13.72
CA PRO A 115 -4.70 -3.76 13.90
C PRO A 115 -3.27 -4.22 14.24
N ASN A 116 -2.28 -3.68 13.52
CA ASN A 116 -0.87 -4.06 13.59
C ASN A 116 0.02 -2.80 13.77
N PRO A 117 -0.03 -2.14 14.94
CA PRO A 117 0.66 -0.86 15.15
C PRO A 117 2.19 -1.02 15.12
N SER A 118 2.88 0.00 14.62
CA SER A 118 4.34 0.10 14.70
C SER A 118 4.81 0.18 16.15
N ASN A 119 5.95 -0.42 16.43
CA ASN A 119 6.67 -0.24 17.69
C ASN A 119 7.43 1.10 17.75
N GLY A 120 7.41 1.89 16.68
CA GLY A 120 8.07 3.19 16.54
C GLY A 120 9.50 3.14 16.01
N ASN A 121 10.06 1.94 15.82
CA ASN A 121 11.33 1.72 15.14
C ASN A 121 11.04 1.40 13.67
N ASP A 122 11.92 1.86 12.78
CA ASP A 122 11.90 1.53 11.33
C ASP A 122 10.49 1.59 10.72
N ILE A 123 9.96 2.81 10.63
CA ILE A 123 8.59 3.04 10.17
C ILE A 123 8.43 2.68 8.69
N GLU A 124 9.47 2.92 7.92
CA GLU A 124 9.59 2.60 6.52
C GLU A 124 9.36 1.09 6.32
N ARG A 125 10.08 0.25 7.09
CA ARG A 125 9.86 -1.20 7.06
C ARG A 125 8.46 -1.60 7.48
N TRP A 126 7.94 -1.05 8.58
CA TRP A 126 6.56 -1.32 9.03
C TRP A 126 5.54 -0.99 7.93
N LEU A 127 5.71 0.15 7.26
CA LEU A 127 4.82 0.58 6.20
C LEU A 127 4.92 -0.35 4.98
N ILE A 128 6.15 -0.68 4.54
CA ILE A 128 6.38 -1.55 3.39
C ILE A 128 5.81 -2.95 3.62
N LEU A 129 6.00 -3.53 4.80
CA LEU A 129 5.42 -4.84 5.11
C LEU A 129 3.88 -4.81 5.13
N GLY A 130 3.28 -3.78 5.73
CA GLY A 130 1.83 -3.63 5.77
C GLY A 130 1.23 -3.40 4.37
N ILE A 131 1.91 -2.62 3.53
CA ILE A 131 1.53 -2.40 2.13
C ILE A 131 1.72 -3.67 1.29
N GLY A 132 2.84 -4.37 1.48
CA GLY A 132 3.12 -5.64 0.80
C GLY A 132 2.08 -6.70 1.11
N GLU A 133 1.74 -6.91 2.39
CA GLU A 133 0.67 -7.83 2.78
C GLU A 133 -0.68 -7.42 2.18
N PHE A 134 -1.00 -6.12 2.21
CA PHE A 134 -2.24 -5.62 1.62
C PHE A 134 -2.32 -5.90 0.11
N ILE A 135 -1.27 -5.60 -0.64
CA ILE A 135 -1.19 -5.85 -2.08
C ILE A 135 -1.33 -7.34 -2.36
N PHE A 136 -0.58 -8.18 -1.63
CA PHE A 136 -0.58 -9.63 -1.82
C PHE A 136 -1.98 -10.25 -1.77
N PHE A 137 -2.80 -9.84 -0.80
CA PHE A 137 -4.16 -10.37 -0.62
C PHE A 137 -5.26 -9.59 -1.35
N SER A 138 -5.12 -8.28 -1.52
CA SER A 138 -6.23 -7.42 -1.98
C SER A 138 -6.01 -6.82 -3.36
N MET A 139 -4.76 -6.64 -3.81
CA MET A 139 -4.44 -6.08 -5.13
C MET A 139 -3.30 -6.85 -5.81
N PRO A 140 -3.39 -8.19 -5.94
CA PRO A 140 -2.29 -9.01 -6.43
C PRO A 140 -1.87 -8.65 -7.87
N GLU A 141 -2.74 -7.98 -8.64
CA GLU A 141 -2.40 -7.49 -9.97
C GLU A 141 -1.22 -6.50 -9.99
N LEU A 142 -1.00 -5.75 -8.91
CA LEU A 142 0.12 -4.80 -8.80
C LEU A 142 1.47 -5.49 -8.62
N ALA A 143 1.48 -6.75 -8.17
CA ALA A 143 2.67 -7.57 -7.98
C ALA A 143 2.59 -8.87 -8.80
N GLY A 144 1.81 -8.87 -9.88
CA GLY A 144 1.49 -10.08 -10.64
C GLY A 144 2.72 -10.78 -11.21
N GLU A 145 3.80 -10.05 -11.53
CA GLU A 145 5.05 -10.63 -12.02
C GLU A 145 5.75 -11.54 -11.00
N LEU A 146 5.55 -11.30 -9.70
CA LEU A 146 6.05 -12.11 -8.59
C LEU A 146 5.01 -13.16 -8.21
N ILE A 147 3.78 -12.74 -7.90
CA ILE A 147 2.74 -13.62 -7.33
C ILE A 147 2.40 -14.78 -8.29
N ASN A 148 2.37 -14.53 -9.61
CA ASN A 148 2.06 -15.59 -10.58
C ASN A 148 3.13 -16.69 -10.69
N LYS A 149 4.31 -16.50 -10.09
CA LYS A 149 5.38 -17.51 -10.04
C LYS A 149 5.30 -18.38 -8.79
N LEU A 150 4.50 -18.00 -7.79
CA LEU A 150 4.36 -18.73 -6.54
C LEU A 150 3.35 -19.87 -6.70
N GLU A 151 3.65 -21.03 -6.14
CA GLU A 151 2.72 -22.17 -6.11
C GLU A 151 1.77 -22.01 -4.92
N ASN A 152 0.45 -22.09 -5.17
CA ASN A 152 -0.60 -21.95 -4.16
C ASN A 152 -0.35 -20.80 -3.14
N PRO A 153 -0.17 -19.55 -3.60
CA PRO A 153 0.39 -18.46 -2.78
C PRO A 153 -0.39 -18.16 -1.50
N TYR A 154 -1.65 -18.58 -1.38
CA TYR A 154 -2.52 -18.21 -0.27
C TYR A 154 -2.78 -19.34 0.74
N GLU A 155 -2.31 -20.56 0.48
CA GLU A 155 -2.69 -21.75 1.26
C GLU A 155 -2.14 -21.74 2.69
N ASN A 156 -0.91 -21.24 2.87
CA ASN A 156 -0.18 -21.28 4.14
C ASN A 156 -0.42 -20.06 5.04
N PHE A 157 -1.42 -19.22 4.73
CA PHE A 157 -1.70 -17.99 5.46
C PHE A 157 -2.97 -18.11 6.30
N HIS A 158 -2.85 -17.94 7.61
CA HIS A 158 -3.97 -18.06 8.55
C HIS A 158 -4.32 -16.77 9.30
N HIS A 159 -3.37 -15.84 9.36
CA HIS A 159 -3.50 -14.60 10.11
C HIS A 159 -2.95 -13.43 9.31
N MET A 160 -3.48 -12.24 9.60
CA MET A 160 -2.91 -10.97 9.16
C MET A 160 -1.82 -10.56 10.14
N SER A 161 -0.66 -10.14 9.64
CA SER A 161 0.52 -9.86 10.48
C SER A 161 0.97 -8.39 10.47
N TYR A 162 0.71 -7.65 9.38
CA TYR A 162 1.28 -6.31 9.15
C TYR A 162 0.26 -5.28 8.65
N ASN A 163 -0.78 -5.70 7.94
CA ASN A 163 -1.71 -4.83 7.26
C ASN A 163 -2.51 -3.98 8.27
N ASN A 164 -2.66 -2.71 7.90
CA ASN A 164 -3.42 -1.71 8.65
C ASN A 164 -4.39 -0.93 7.75
N ILE A 165 -4.48 -1.28 6.47
CA ILE A 165 -5.38 -0.66 5.51
C ILE A 165 -6.77 -1.26 5.69
N MET A 166 -7.72 -0.38 5.99
CA MET A 166 -9.14 -0.74 6.08
C MET A 166 -9.84 -0.41 4.77
N ILE A 167 -10.51 -1.40 4.20
CA ILE A 167 -11.34 -1.23 3.00
C ILE A 167 -12.66 -0.55 3.39
N VAL A 168 -13.02 0.50 2.65
CA VAL A 168 -14.29 1.19 2.86
C VAL A 168 -15.45 0.31 2.36
N PRO A 169 -16.51 0.08 3.17
CA PRO A 169 -17.65 -0.76 2.80
C PRO A 169 -18.35 -0.33 1.51
N PRO A 170 -19.07 -1.26 0.84
CA PRO A 170 -19.88 -0.92 -0.32
C PRO A 170 -20.92 0.15 0.04
N ASN A 171 -21.20 1.04 -0.92
CA ASN A 171 -22.17 2.15 -0.82
C ASN A 171 -21.79 3.34 0.07
N PHE A 172 -20.68 3.28 0.81
CA PHE A 172 -20.17 4.48 1.48
C PHE A 172 -19.75 5.53 0.43
N PRO A 173 -20.09 6.81 0.61
CA PRO A 173 -19.61 7.85 -0.28
C PRO A 173 -18.09 7.95 -0.16
N VAL A 174 -17.40 7.90 -1.31
CA VAL A 174 -15.95 8.09 -1.38
C VAL A 174 -15.66 9.34 -2.19
N TYR A 175 -14.73 10.15 -1.69
CA TYR A 175 -14.22 11.32 -2.38
C TYR A 175 -13.06 10.87 -3.28
N ALA A 176 -13.41 10.13 -4.34
CA ALA A 176 -12.50 9.70 -5.39
C ALA A 176 -13.24 9.67 -6.72
N ASN A 177 -12.70 10.33 -7.75
CA ASN A 177 -13.40 10.53 -9.03
C ASN A 177 -13.45 9.26 -9.93
N GLY A 178 -12.71 8.20 -9.56
CA GLY A 178 -12.83 6.83 -10.06
C GLY A 178 -13.63 5.89 -9.16
N GLY A 179 -14.08 6.37 -8.00
CA GLY A 179 -14.91 5.60 -7.06
C GLY A 179 -14.12 4.72 -6.10
N ASN A 180 -14.76 3.64 -5.64
CA ASN A 180 -14.17 2.63 -4.74
C ASN A 180 -13.64 1.47 -5.58
N LYS A 181 -12.37 1.08 -5.37
CA LYS A 181 -11.68 0.01 -6.10
C LYS A 181 -12.46 -1.31 -6.07
N PHE A 182 -12.95 -1.70 -4.89
CA PHE A 182 -13.50 -3.02 -4.62
C PHE A 182 -15.00 -3.12 -4.88
N PHE A 183 -15.71 -2.00 -4.83
CA PHE A 183 -17.16 -1.96 -4.95
C PHE A 183 -17.58 -0.98 -6.04
N LYS A 184 -17.47 -1.42 -7.29
CA LYS A 184 -18.00 -0.66 -8.43
C LYS A 184 -19.52 -0.79 -8.46
N LYS A 185 -20.23 0.34 -8.46
CA LYS A 185 -21.67 0.32 -8.77
C LYS A 185 -21.82 -0.11 -10.22
N GLU A 186 -22.36 -1.31 -10.45
CA GLU A 186 -22.86 -1.66 -11.78
C GLU A 186 -23.84 -0.56 -12.21
N LYS A 187 -23.60 0.04 -13.38
CA LYS A 187 -24.60 0.91 -13.98
C LYS A 187 -25.81 0.02 -14.24
N SER A 188 -26.90 0.24 -13.52
CA SER A 188 -28.20 -0.30 -13.90
C SER A 188 -28.47 0.12 -15.35
N LEU A 189 -28.53 -0.86 -16.25
CA LEU A 189 -28.86 -0.70 -17.67
C LEU A 189 -30.22 -0.02 -17.85
#